data_AF-A0A925SEK6-F1
#
_entry.id   AF-A0A925SEK6-F1
#
_cell.length_a   1.000
_cell.length_b   1.000
_cell.length_c   1.000
_cell.angle_alpha   90.00
_cell.angle_beta   90.00
_cell.angle_gamma   90.00
#
_symmetry.space_group_name_H-M   'P 1'
#
loop_
_entity.id
_entity.type
_entity.pdbx_description
1 polymer ?
#
loop_
_entity_poly.entity_id
_entity_poly.type
_entity_poly.pdbx_seq_one_letter_code
_entity_poly.pdbx_strand_id
1 'polypeptide(L)'
;MNEMGVALELLGVGMISVFIILAIVVIIGNLIIRFVNKYMDEDIKPLSKNSSTAGLEINPKKLAAIVSAVNIVTKGTGRVTDVKKI
;
A
#
# COMPACT_ATOMS: atom_id res chain seq x y z
N MET A 1 39.88 38.45 -6.42
CA MET A 1 38.99 37.35 -6.00
C MET A 1 37.97 37.18 -7.11
N ASN A 2 37.83 35.97 -7.66
CA ASN A 2 36.99 35.74 -8.85
C ASN A 2 35.54 35.53 -8.39
N GLU A 3 34.82 36.62 -8.15
CA GLU A 3 33.43 36.63 -7.66
C GLU A 3 32.48 35.76 -8.50
N MET A 4 32.74 35.65 -9.82
CA MET A 4 31.97 34.78 -10.71
C MET A 4 32.18 33.28 -10.42
N GLY A 5 33.38 32.86 -10.03
CA GLY A 5 33.66 31.47 -9.69
C GLY A 5 32.91 31.04 -8.42
N VAL A 6 32.90 31.93 -7.42
CA VAL A 6 32.18 31.71 -6.16
C VAL A 6 30.67 31.63 -6.39
N ALA A 7 30.11 32.49 -7.25
CA ALA A 7 28.69 32.46 -7.58
C ALA A 7 28.26 31.14 -8.27
N LEU A 8 29.06 30.63 -9.21
CA LEU A 8 28.80 29.35 -9.87
C LEU A 8 28.92 28.16 -8.92
N GLU A 9 29.87 28.21 -7.99
CA GLU A 9 30.04 27.18 -6.97
C GLU A 9 28.83 27.13 -6.02
N LEU A 10 28.37 28.29 -5.52
CA LEU A 10 27.19 28.38 -4.65
C LEU A 10 25.92 27.90 -5.35
N LEU A 11 25.76 28.20 -6.63
CA LEU A 11 24.65 27.71 -7.44
C LEU A 11 24.69 26.18 -7.58
N GLY A 12 25.86 25.62 -7.84
CA GLY A 12 26.06 24.17 -7.90
C GLY A 12 25.73 23.49 -6.58
N VAL A 13 26.26 24.01 -5.47
CA VAL A 13 26.01 23.49 -4.11
C VAL A 13 24.52 23.56 -3.76
N GLY A 14 23.86 24.67 -4.10
CA GLY A 14 22.42 24.85 -3.90
C GLY A 14 21.60 23.77 -4.61
N MET A 15 21.86 23.53 -5.91
CA MET A 15 21.12 22.51 -6.66
C MET A 15 21.41 21.09 -6.19
N ILE A 16 22.67 20.79 -5.87
CA ILE A 16 23.08 19.46 -5.40
C ILE A 16 22.44 19.15 -4.04
N SER A 17 22.49 20.08 -3.09
CA SER A 17 21.93 19.87 -1.75
C SER A 17 20.42 19.66 -1.79
N VAL A 18 19.69 20.44 -2.59
CA VAL A 18 18.24 20.28 -2.77
C VAL A 18 17.94 18.91 -3.38
N PHE A 19 18.68 18.49 -4.41
CA PHE A 19 18.49 17.18 -5.03
C PHE A 19 18.70 16.02 -4.03
N ILE A 20 19.76 16.10 -3.22
CA ILE A 20 20.07 15.10 -2.19
C ILE A 20 18.95 15.02 -1.14
N ILE A 21 18.48 16.15 -0.63
CA ILE A 21 17.42 16.19 0.38
C ILE A 21 16.14 15.57 -0.19
N LEU A 22 15.74 15.94 -1.41
CA LEU A 22 14.55 15.37 -2.05
C LEU A 22 14.68 13.86 -2.25
N ALA A 23 15.84 13.38 -2.71
CA ALA A 23 16.08 11.95 -2.89
C ALA A 23 15.93 11.17 -1.57
N ILE A 24 16.50 11.69 -0.47
CA ILE A 24 16.39 11.08 0.86
C ILE A 24 14.94 11.06 1.33
N VAL A 25 14.21 12.16 1.20
CA VAL A 25 12.80 12.27 1.62
C VAL A 25 11.93 11.25 0.87
N VAL A 26 12.14 11.08 -0.45
CA VAL A 26 11.40 10.11 -1.26
C VAL A 26 11.69 8.67 -0.82
N ILE A 27 12.97 8.35 -0.58
CA ILE A 27 13.36 7.00 -0.15
C ILE A 27 12.77 6.68 1.23
N ILE A 28 12.89 7.60 2.19
CA ILE A 28 12.34 7.42 3.54
C ILE A 28 10.81 7.32 3.48
N GLY A 29 10.15 8.19 2.73
CA GLY A 29 8.69 8.15 2.55
C GLY A 29 8.22 6.81 2.00
N ASN A 30 8.87 6.30 0.95
CA ASN A 30 8.54 4.99 0.36
C ASN A 30 8.83 3.84 1.34
N LEU A 31 9.92 3.93 2.11
CA LEU A 31 10.26 2.94 3.12
C LEU A 31 9.21 2.90 4.24
N ILE A 32 8.77 4.05 4.73
CA ILE A 32 7.71 4.15 5.74
C ILE A 32 6.40 3.60 5.20
N ILE A 33 6.01 3.99 3.98
CA ILE A 33 4.79 3.46 3.33
C ILE A 33 4.87 1.94 3.25
N ARG A 34 6.00 1.38 2.82
CA ARG A 34 6.20 -0.06 2.72
C ARG A 34 6.17 -0.76 4.09
N PHE A 35 6.74 -0.16 5.12
CA PHE A 35 6.69 -0.71 6.47
C PHE A 35 5.27 -0.70 7.01
N VAL A 36 4.56 0.43 6.91
CA VAL A 36 3.16 0.51 7.34
C VAL A 36 2.28 -0.45 6.54
N ASN A 37 2.45 -0.54 5.22
CA ASN A 37 1.70 -1.50 4.38
C ASN A 37 2.03 -2.96 4.69
N LYS A 38 3.22 -3.23 5.26
CA LYS A 38 3.63 -4.58 5.67
C LYS A 38 3.13 -4.94 7.08
N TYR A 39 2.97 -3.96 7.97
CA TYR A 39 2.51 -4.21 9.34
C TYR A 39 0.99 -4.08 9.50
N MET A 40 0.35 -3.29 8.64
CA MET A 40 -1.10 -3.22 8.50
C MET A 40 -1.50 -4.14 7.35
N ASP A 41 -1.23 -5.45 7.51
CA ASP A 41 -1.68 -6.51 6.59
C ASP A 41 -3.00 -6.08 5.96
N GLU A 42 -2.96 -5.79 4.65
CA GLU A 42 -4.15 -5.56 3.86
C GLU A 42 -4.90 -6.90 3.73
N ASP A 43 -5.54 -7.33 4.83
CA ASP A 43 -6.82 -8.04 4.83
C ASP A 43 -7.97 -7.12 4.35
N ILE A 44 -7.62 -6.05 3.63
CA ILE A 44 -8.49 -5.22 2.82
C ILE A 44 -7.86 -5.11 1.43
N LYS A 45 -8.10 -6.18 0.65
CA LYS A 45 -8.55 -6.10 -0.74
C LYS A 45 -7.52 -5.49 -1.72
N PRO A 46 -6.96 -6.27 -2.65
CA PRO A 46 -6.40 -5.70 -3.87
C PRO A 46 -7.53 -5.08 -4.72
N LEU A 47 -7.93 -3.85 -4.41
CA LEU A 47 -8.34 -2.89 -5.44
C LEU A 47 -7.05 -2.19 -5.83
N SER A 48 -6.41 -2.46 -6.96
CA SER A 48 -6.99 -2.73 -8.25
C SER A 48 -5.85 -3.23 -9.14
N LYS A 49 -6.00 -4.44 -9.65
CA LYS A 49 -5.53 -4.72 -11.00
C LYS A 49 -6.50 -5.68 -11.63
N ASN A 50 -7.40 -5.11 -12.44
CA ASN A 50 -7.98 -5.72 -13.64
C ASN A 50 -7.64 -7.20 -13.87
N SER A 51 -8.32 -8.07 -13.15
CA SER A 51 -8.63 -9.40 -13.62
C SER A 51 -9.91 -9.84 -12.93
N SER A 52 -11.03 -9.58 -13.60
CA SER A 52 -11.84 -10.67 -14.13
C SER A 52 -11.62 -12.03 -13.46
N THR A 53 -11.95 -12.14 -12.18
CA THR A 53 -12.37 -13.41 -11.57
C THR A 53 -13.89 -13.43 -11.52
N ALA A 54 -14.48 -13.08 -12.67
CA ALA A 54 -15.62 -13.80 -13.19
C ALA A 54 -15.17 -15.27 -13.30
N GLY A 55 -15.54 -16.09 -12.31
CA GLY A 55 -15.10 -17.48 -12.29
C GLY A 55 -15.67 -18.38 -11.20
N LEU A 56 -16.36 -17.87 -10.18
CA LEU A 56 -17.12 -18.70 -9.26
C LEU A 56 -18.46 -18.02 -8.97
N GLU A 57 -19.53 -18.51 -9.59
CA GLU A 57 -20.92 -18.16 -9.30
C GLU A 57 -21.30 -18.62 -7.88
N ILE A 58 -20.71 -18.04 -6.84
CA ILE A 58 -21.19 -18.24 -5.49
C ILE A 58 -22.38 -17.31 -5.29
N ASN A 59 -23.57 -17.90 -5.28
CA ASN A 59 -24.81 -17.16 -5.07
C ASN A 59 -24.68 -16.33 -3.78
N PRO A 60 -25.02 -15.02 -3.81
CA PRO A 60 -24.83 -14.11 -2.68
C PRO A 60 -25.55 -14.59 -1.40
N LYS A 61 -26.64 -15.36 -1.53
CA LYS A 61 -27.33 -15.98 -0.38
C LYS A 61 -26.48 -17.03 0.34
N LYS A 62 -25.65 -17.78 -0.39
CA LYS A 62 -24.73 -18.78 0.20
C LYS A 62 -23.56 -18.11 0.90
N LEU A 63 -22.99 -17.05 0.32
CA LEU A 63 -21.94 -16.26 0.97
C LEU A 63 -22.44 -15.64 2.29
N ALA A 64 -23.64 -15.04 2.28
CA ALA A 64 -24.23 -14.44 3.47
C ALA A 64 -24.50 -15.44 4.60
N ALA A 65 -24.95 -16.65 4.26
CA ALA A 65 -25.15 -17.72 5.23
C ALA A 65 -23.82 -18.16 5.88
N ILE A 66 -22.76 -18.29 5.07
CA ILE A 66 -21.42 -18.65 5.57
C ILE A 66 -20.89 -17.56 6.50
N VAL A 67 -20.95 -16.30 6.09
CA VAL A 67 -20.51 -15.16 6.92
C VAL A 67 -21.29 -15.10 8.24
N SER A 68 -22.60 -15.34 8.20
CA SER A 68 -23.44 -15.34 9.41
C SER A 68 -23.09 -16.49 10.35
N ALA A 69 -22.87 -17.69 9.82
CA ALA A 69 -22.45 -18.83 10.63
C ALA A 69 -21.08 -18.57 11.29
N VAL A 70 -20.12 -18.04 10.54
CA VAL A 70 -18.79 -17.69 11.06
C VAL A 70 -18.91 -16.59 12.12
N ASN A 71 -19.74 -15.58 11.91
CA ASN A 71 -19.98 -14.52 12.88
C ASN A 71 -20.55 -15.06 14.21
N ILE A 72 -21.49 -16.00 14.16
CA ILE A 72 -22.09 -16.62 15.34
C ILE A 72 -21.07 -17.48 16.08
N VAL A 73 -20.32 -18.32 15.36
CA VAL A 73 -19.33 -19.23 15.97
C VAL A 73 -18.15 -18.45 16.58
N THR A 74 -17.72 -17.38 15.91
CA THR A 74 -16.58 -16.55 16.35
C THR A 74 -17.00 -15.38 17.25
N LYS A 75 -18.28 -15.32 17.65
CA LYS A 75 -18.85 -14.26 18.49
C LYS A 75 -18.48 -12.85 18.00
N GLY A 76 -18.48 -12.63 16.69
CA GLY A 76 -18.17 -11.31 16.12
C GLY A 76 -16.70 -11.04 15.79
N THR A 77 -15.77 -11.95 16.09
CA THR A 77 -14.33 -11.68 15.92
C THR A 77 -13.78 -12.19 14.58
N GLY A 78 -14.46 -13.15 13.93
CA GLY A 78 -14.01 -13.74 12.68
C GLY A 78 -14.57 -13.03 11.44
N ARG A 79 -13.73 -12.85 10.42
CA ARG A 79 -14.12 -12.36 9.07
C ARG A 79 -13.86 -13.43 8.01
N VAL A 80 -14.73 -13.49 7.02
CA VAL A 80 -14.55 -14.36 5.84
C VAL A 80 -13.75 -13.58 4.79
N THR A 81 -12.56 -14.06 4.45
CA THR A 81 -11.64 -13.42 3.49
C THR A 81 -11.73 -14.02 2.09
N ASP A 82 -11.93 -15.34 1.97
CA ASP A 82 -12.11 -16.03 0.69
C ASP A 82 -13.03 -17.26 0.85
N VAL A 83 -13.75 -17.65 -0.20
CA VAL A 83 -14.65 -18.81 -0.21
C VAL A 83 -14.40 -19.63 -1.47
N LYS A 84 -13.90 -20.85 -1.30
CA LYS A 84 -13.62 -21.79 -2.39
C LYS A 84 -14.45 -23.07 -2.25
N LYS A 85 -14.97 -23.55 -3.38
CA LYS A 85 -15.68 -24.84 -3.46
C LYS A 85 -14.64 -25.98 -3.50
N ILE A 86 -14.84 -27.00 -2.66
CA ILE A 86 -14.09 -28.26 -2.70
C ILE A 86 -14.63 -29.21 -3.75
#